data_AF-A0A383ACE4-F1
#
_entry.id   AF-A0A383ACE4-F1
#
_cell.length_a   1.000
_cell.length_b   1.000
_cell.length_c   1.000
_cell.angle_alpha   90.00
_cell.angle_beta   90.00
_cell.angle_gamma   90.00
#
_symmetry.space_group_name_H-M   'P 1'
#
loop_
_entity.id
_entity.type
_entity.pdbx_description
1 polymer ?
#
loop_
_entity_poly.entity_id
_entity_poly.type
_entity_poly.pdbx_seq_one_letter_code
_entity_poly.pdbx_strand_id
1 'polypeptide(L)'
;MQCGVGDYSCNLAKSLAACAEIQIGVLTSVFDSNESESESEREGLEVFPIMKSWGLAETLKVIKIIRYWSPDIVHIQYPTEEYRDGLLEWFLPMISFLMRRKVVQTWHEGYSRRNVPKLLLKAFVPGRLVVVRPQYKEKLLPVLRWALRNKRFVFIRNASVFPKIALGEQEKDILRRQYLRTQKRLILFLGFVYPHKGVELLFEIADPALDQIVIAGKIMDEGGDYH
;
A
#
# COMPACT_ATOMS: atom_id res chain seq x y z
N MET A 1 5.49 -5.35 7.25
CA MET A 1 5.53 -3.95 6.77
C MET A 1 4.71 -3.11 7.74
N GLN A 2 5.14 -1.91 8.13
CA GLN A 2 4.31 -1.01 8.96
C GLN A 2 3.54 -0.03 8.06
N CYS A 3 2.85 -0.55 7.04
CA CYS A 3 2.11 0.30 6.08
C CYS A 3 0.88 -0.44 5.57
N GLY A 4 -0.23 0.28 5.44
CA GLY A 4 -1.48 -0.29 4.92
C GLY A 4 -1.38 -0.83 3.48
N VAL A 5 -0.38 -0.42 2.70
CA VAL A 5 -0.10 -0.99 1.37
C VAL A 5 0.45 -2.41 1.47
N GLY A 6 1.28 -2.71 2.47
CA GLY A 6 1.81 -4.04 2.73
C GLY A 6 0.68 -5.01 3.12
N ASP A 7 -0.13 -4.61 4.10
CA ASP A 7 -1.30 -5.39 4.54
C ASP A 7 -2.30 -5.61 3.40
N TYR A 8 -2.57 -4.57 2.61
CA TYR A 8 -3.38 -4.68 1.41
C TYR A 8 -2.81 -5.70 0.42
N SER A 9 -1.50 -5.62 0.15
CA SER A 9 -0.83 -6.50 -0.82
C SER A 9 -0.85 -7.96 -0.35
N CYS A 10 -0.67 -8.21 0.95
CA CYS A 10 -0.79 -9.53 1.56
C CYS A 10 -2.21 -10.08 1.41
N ASN A 11 -3.23 -9.31 1.80
CA ASN A 11 -4.63 -9.72 1.68
C ASN A 11 -5.06 -9.95 0.23
N LEU A 12 -4.59 -9.12 -0.70
CA LEU A 12 -4.81 -9.29 -2.13
C LEU A 12 -4.18 -10.59 -2.64
N ALA A 13 -2.92 -10.85 -2.28
CA ALA A 13 -2.20 -12.06 -2.68
C ALA A 13 -2.91 -13.31 -2.17
N LYS A 14 -3.29 -13.35 -0.87
CA LYS A 14 -4.05 -14.45 -0.27
C LYS A 14 -5.40 -14.65 -0.96
N SER A 15 -6.13 -13.57 -1.23
CA SER A 15 -7.44 -13.66 -1.92
C SER A 15 -7.34 -14.17 -3.35
N LEU A 16 -6.26 -13.82 -4.07
CA LEU A 16 -6.02 -14.30 -5.43
C LEU A 16 -5.53 -15.75 -5.44
N ALA A 17 -4.68 -16.14 -4.48
CA ALA A 17 -4.19 -17.51 -4.33
C ALA A 17 -5.32 -18.51 -4.01
N ALA A 18 -6.42 -18.06 -3.38
CA ALA A 18 -7.62 -18.87 -3.18
C ALA A 18 -8.34 -19.24 -4.49
N CYS A 19 -8.02 -18.60 -5.62
CA CYS A 19 -8.53 -18.97 -6.93
C CYS A 19 -7.64 -20.06 -7.55
N ALA A 20 -8.16 -21.27 -7.73
CA ALA A 20 -7.38 -22.43 -8.20
C ALA A 20 -6.64 -22.24 -9.54
N GLU A 21 -7.11 -21.33 -10.39
CA GLU A 21 -6.51 -21.03 -11.69
C GLU A 21 -5.37 -20.00 -11.63
N ILE A 22 -5.13 -19.38 -10.47
CA ILE A 22 -4.18 -18.28 -10.31
C ILE A 22 -3.05 -18.71 -9.38
N GLN A 23 -1.83 -18.70 -9.91
CA GLN A 23 -0.62 -18.83 -9.10
C GLN A 23 -0.11 -17.44 -8.73
N ILE A 24 0.31 -17.25 -7.48
CA ILE A 24 0.81 -15.96 -6.99
C ILE A 24 2.23 -16.12 -6.48
N GLY A 25 3.12 -15.30 -7.05
CA GLY A 25 4.50 -15.11 -6.59
C GLY A 25 4.68 -13.70 -6.03
N VAL A 26 5.22 -13.57 -4.81
CA VAL A 26 5.46 -12.28 -4.15
C VAL A 26 6.95 -12.03 -4.00
N LEU A 27 7.49 -11.10 -4.79
CA LEU A 27 8.86 -10.61 -4.63
C LEU A 27 8.89 -9.51 -3.58
N THR A 28 9.69 -9.69 -2.53
CA THR A 28 9.76 -8.77 -1.40
C THR A 28 11.19 -8.56 -0.89
N SER A 29 11.35 -7.56 -0.02
CA SER A 29 12.58 -7.34 0.73
C SER A 29 12.91 -8.54 1.62
N VAL A 30 14.18 -8.76 1.91
CA VAL A 30 14.60 -9.71 2.95
C VAL A 30 14.06 -9.21 4.29
N PHE A 31 13.42 -10.10 5.06
CA PHE A 31 12.98 -9.84 6.44
C PHE A 31 13.55 -10.92 7.36
N ASP A 32 13.79 -10.58 8.63
CA ASP A 32 14.26 -11.55 9.63
C ASP A 32 13.15 -12.56 9.92
N SER A 33 13.47 -13.83 9.74
CA SER A 33 12.56 -14.99 9.78
C SER A 33 11.98 -15.34 11.16
N ASN A 34 12.06 -14.43 12.13
CA ASN A 34 11.54 -14.65 13.49
C ASN A 34 10.02 -14.44 13.59
N GLU A 35 9.38 -13.90 12.57
CA GLU A 35 7.93 -13.92 12.40
C GLU A 35 7.57 -15.10 11.48
N SER A 36 7.54 -16.29 12.08
CA SER A 36 7.05 -17.51 11.43
C SER A 36 5.54 -17.39 11.21
N GLU A 37 5.13 -16.78 10.10
CA GLU A 37 3.79 -17.01 9.55
C GLU A 37 3.59 -18.52 9.38
N SER A 38 2.49 -19.04 9.92
CA SER A 38 2.16 -20.47 9.86
C SER A 38 2.11 -20.99 8.41
N GLU A 39 2.53 -22.23 8.17
CA GLU A 39 2.50 -22.85 6.83
C GLU A 39 1.11 -22.80 6.18
N SER A 40 0.04 -22.82 7.00
CA SER A 40 -1.35 -22.65 6.58
C SER A 40 -1.67 -21.29 5.97
N GLU A 41 -0.93 -20.23 6.31
CA GLU A 41 -1.13 -18.89 5.73
C GLU A 41 -0.48 -18.70 4.36
N ARG A 42 0.33 -19.67 3.91
CA ARG A 42 1.06 -19.64 2.64
C ARG A 42 0.52 -20.61 1.60
N GLU A 43 -0.60 -21.28 1.85
CA GLU A 43 -1.22 -22.18 0.86
C GLU A 43 -1.48 -21.41 -0.46
N GLY A 44 -0.85 -21.87 -1.54
CA GLY A 44 -0.97 -21.27 -2.87
C GLY A 44 -0.11 -20.01 -3.12
N LEU A 45 0.73 -19.59 -2.16
CA LEU A 45 1.55 -18.38 -2.25
C LEU A 45 3.05 -18.67 -2.23
N GLU A 46 3.76 -18.37 -3.31
CA GLU A 46 5.22 -18.46 -3.37
C GLU A 46 5.84 -17.08 -3.04
N VAL A 47 6.67 -17.01 -1.99
CA VAL A 47 7.29 -15.75 -1.55
C VAL A 47 8.79 -15.78 -1.82
N PHE A 48 9.30 -14.73 -2.47
CA PHE A 48 10.71 -14.52 -2.79
C PHE A 48 11.29 -13.34 -1.99
N PRO A 49 11.70 -13.54 -0.71
CA PRO A 49 12.25 -12.49 0.13
C PRO A 49 13.76 -12.29 -0.14
N ILE A 50 14.12 -11.82 -1.33
CA ILE A 50 15.52 -11.81 -1.81
C ILE A 50 16.11 -10.41 -2.00
N MET A 51 15.26 -9.37 -1.93
CA MET A 51 15.66 -8.00 -2.21
C MET A 51 16.30 -7.39 -0.97
N LYS A 52 17.61 -7.16 -0.99
CA LYS A 52 18.31 -6.48 0.14
C LYS A 52 18.07 -4.98 0.12
N SER A 53 17.90 -4.43 -1.08
CA SER A 53 17.53 -3.05 -1.34
C SER A 53 16.74 -2.99 -2.65
N TRP A 54 16.19 -1.83 -2.97
CA TRP A 54 15.55 -1.55 -4.25
C TRP A 54 16.43 -0.63 -5.12
N GLY A 55 17.75 -0.76 -4.97
CA GLY A 55 18.72 -0.11 -5.85
C GLY A 55 18.90 -0.84 -7.18
N LEU A 56 19.42 -0.15 -8.20
CA LEU A 56 19.64 -0.74 -9.53
C LEU A 56 20.60 -1.94 -9.54
N ALA A 57 21.48 -2.07 -8.54
CA ALA A 57 22.35 -3.23 -8.37
C ALA A 57 21.56 -4.54 -8.24
N GLU A 58 20.32 -4.47 -7.76
CA GLU A 58 19.45 -5.62 -7.52
C GLU A 58 18.60 -5.99 -8.75
N THR A 59 18.74 -5.25 -9.86
CA THR A 59 18.00 -5.49 -11.13
C THR A 59 18.17 -6.91 -11.65
N LEU A 60 19.38 -7.49 -11.55
CA LEU A 60 19.64 -8.84 -12.02
C LEU A 60 18.84 -9.89 -11.24
N LYS A 61 18.54 -9.66 -9.94
CA LYS A 61 17.71 -10.58 -9.15
C LYS A 61 16.26 -10.56 -9.65
N VAL A 62 15.71 -9.38 -9.91
CA VAL A 62 14.37 -9.23 -10.50
C VAL A 62 14.29 -9.98 -11.84
N ILE A 63 15.27 -9.77 -12.72
CA ILE A 63 15.32 -10.44 -14.03
C ILE A 63 15.40 -11.96 -13.86
N LYS A 64 16.23 -12.47 -12.93
CA LYS A 64 16.33 -13.90 -12.66
C LYS A 64 15.01 -14.48 -12.20
N ILE A 65 14.30 -13.82 -11.27
CA ILE A 65 13.00 -14.28 -10.78
C ILE A 65 11.93 -14.25 -11.88
N ILE A 66 11.83 -13.17 -12.66
CA ILE A 66 10.86 -13.11 -13.77
C ILE A 66 11.17 -14.18 -14.84
N ARG A 67 12.43 -14.56 -15.05
CA ARG A 67 12.78 -15.67 -15.96
C ARG A 67 12.44 -17.03 -15.36
N TYR A 68 12.81 -17.25 -14.10
CA TYR A 68 12.61 -18.51 -13.38
C TYR A 68 11.12 -18.82 -13.19
N TRP A 69 10.38 -17.87 -12.61
CA TRP A 69 8.95 -18.03 -12.31
C TRP A 69 8.06 -17.82 -13.53
N SER A 70 8.58 -17.13 -14.56
CA SER A 70 7.89 -16.89 -15.84
C SER A 70 6.44 -16.36 -15.71
N PRO A 71 6.21 -15.26 -14.96
CA PRO A 71 4.86 -14.71 -14.74
C PRO A 71 4.17 -14.32 -16.05
N ASP A 72 2.85 -14.51 -16.12
CA ASP A 72 2.03 -13.88 -17.17
C ASP A 72 1.87 -12.37 -16.95
N ILE A 73 1.76 -11.98 -15.68
CA ILE A 73 1.52 -10.62 -15.21
C ILE A 73 2.53 -10.27 -14.13
N VAL A 74 3.17 -9.11 -14.26
CA VAL A 74 3.90 -8.47 -13.17
C VAL A 74 3.06 -7.33 -12.63
N HIS A 75 2.61 -7.48 -11.38
CA HIS A 75 1.79 -6.48 -10.67
C HIS A 75 2.64 -5.76 -9.62
N ILE A 76 2.81 -4.45 -9.79
CA ILE A 76 3.62 -3.60 -8.91
C ILE A 76 2.72 -2.72 -8.04
N GLN A 77 2.96 -2.70 -6.74
CA GLN A 77 2.19 -1.92 -5.76
C GLN A 77 2.95 -0.65 -5.39
N TYR A 78 2.30 0.52 -5.49
CA TYR A 78 2.87 1.81 -5.13
C TYR A 78 1.91 2.64 -4.28
N PRO A 79 2.40 3.57 -3.44
CA PRO A 79 3.78 3.70 -3.04
C PRO A 79 4.10 2.63 -1.99
N THR A 80 5.36 2.26 -1.88
CA THR A 80 5.86 1.73 -0.62
C THR A 80 7.07 2.58 -0.28
N GLU A 81 6.92 3.48 0.69
CA GLU A 81 8.04 4.26 1.26
C GLU A 81 9.17 3.35 1.75
N GLU A 82 8.84 2.10 2.04
CA GLU A 82 9.78 1.03 2.35
C GLU A 82 10.71 0.64 1.17
N TYR A 83 10.50 1.17 -0.05
CA TYR A 83 11.51 1.10 -1.12
C TYR A 83 12.76 1.96 -0.81
N ARG A 84 12.74 2.82 0.22
CA ARG A 84 13.87 3.61 0.74
C ARG A 84 14.65 4.34 -0.37
N ASP A 85 13.92 5.05 -1.24
CA ASP A 85 14.47 5.83 -2.36
C ASP A 85 15.33 5.01 -3.34
N GLY A 86 15.02 3.73 -3.47
CA GLY A 86 15.48 2.93 -4.60
C GLY A 86 15.23 3.62 -5.94
N LEU A 87 16.02 3.26 -6.94
CA LEU A 87 15.68 3.62 -8.33
C LEU A 87 14.97 2.46 -9.02
N LEU A 88 15.15 1.22 -8.54
CA LEU A 88 14.68 0.02 -9.22
C LEU A 88 13.16 0.01 -9.37
N GLU A 89 12.41 0.43 -8.35
CA GLU A 89 10.96 0.45 -8.37
C GLU A 89 10.40 1.29 -9.52
N TRP A 90 11.11 2.34 -9.94
CA TRP A 90 10.71 3.18 -11.07
C TRP A 90 10.93 2.48 -12.42
N PHE A 91 11.91 1.58 -12.48
CA PHE A 91 12.24 0.80 -13.68
C PHE A 91 11.57 -0.58 -13.73
N LEU A 92 11.00 -1.10 -12.64
CA LEU A 92 10.29 -2.38 -12.63
C LEU A 92 9.25 -2.52 -13.76
N PRO A 93 8.42 -1.50 -14.07
CA PRO A 93 7.49 -1.60 -15.20
C PRO A 93 8.23 -1.80 -16.52
N MET A 94 9.33 -1.07 -16.74
CA MET A 94 10.09 -1.11 -17.98
C MET A 94 10.83 -2.45 -18.12
N ILE A 95 11.48 -2.92 -17.06
CA ILE A 95 12.14 -4.23 -17.02
C ILE A 95 11.13 -5.33 -17.36
N SER A 96 9.98 -5.34 -16.69
CA SER A 96 8.92 -6.34 -16.91
C SER A 96 8.37 -6.30 -18.34
N PHE A 97 8.17 -5.10 -18.88
CA PHE A 97 7.70 -4.90 -20.26
C PHE A 97 8.73 -5.37 -21.30
N LEU A 98 10.01 -5.04 -21.12
CA LEU A 98 11.11 -5.50 -21.99
C LEU A 98 11.26 -7.03 -21.94
N MET A 99 10.91 -7.65 -20.82
CA MET A 99 10.81 -9.10 -20.66
C MET A 99 9.50 -9.68 -21.21
N ARG A 100 8.73 -8.89 -21.97
CA ARG A 100 7.47 -9.26 -22.63
C ARG A 100 6.37 -9.71 -21.66
N ARG A 101 6.39 -9.23 -20.42
CA ARG A 101 5.35 -9.51 -19.42
C ARG A 101 4.28 -8.42 -19.42
N LYS A 102 3.04 -8.79 -19.13
CA LYS A 102 1.96 -7.81 -18.96
C LYS A 102 2.21 -7.07 -17.65
N VAL A 103 2.13 -5.73 -17.69
CA VAL A 103 2.40 -4.89 -16.52
C VAL A 103 1.11 -4.32 -15.96
N VAL A 104 0.88 -4.55 -14.67
CA VAL A 104 -0.17 -3.92 -13.88
C VAL A 104 0.48 -3.10 -12.78
N GLN A 105 -0.02 -1.90 -12.54
CA GLN A 105 0.43 -1.06 -11.43
C GLN A 105 -0.78 -0.68 -10.58
N THR A 106 -0.65 -0.69 -9.25
CA THR A 106 -1.62 -0.07 -8.34
C THR A 106 -1.01 1.16 -7.72
N TRP A 107 -1.70 2.30 -7.80
CA TRP A 107 -1.28 3.53 -7.15
C TRP A 107 -2.25 3.87 -6.02
N HIS A 108 -1.77 3.75 -4.77
CA HIS A 108 -2.54 3.96 -3.54
C HIS A 108 -2.65 5.44 -3.14
N GLU A 109 -1.69 6.26 -3.57
CA GLU A 109 -1.59 7.67 -3.17
C GLU A 109 -1.61 8.63 -4.36
N GLY A 110 -1.98 9.88 -4.07
CA GLY A 110 -1.82 10.99 -5.01
C GLY A 110 -0.40 11.49 -4.94
N TYR A 111 0.20 11.79 -6.08
CA TYR A 111 1.58 12.25 -6.13
C TYR A 111 1.68 13.77 -6.15
N SER A 112 2.57 14.34 -5.34
CA SER A 112 2.96 15.74 -5.41
C SER A 112 3.70 16.09 -6.71
N ARG A 113 3.66 17.39 -7.07
CA ARG A 113 4.35 17.96 -8.24
C ARG A 113 5.86 17.70 -8.24
N ARG A 114 6.48 17.58 -7.06
CA ARG A 114 7.93 17.32 -6.92
C ARG A 114 8.34 15.95 -7.50
N ASN A 115 7.44 14.98 -7.48
CA ASN A 115 7.70 13.61 -7.90
C ASN A 115 7.39 13.34 -9.39
N VAL A 116 6.98 14.37 -10.16
CA VAL A 116 6.58 14.24 -11.57
C VAL A 116 7.66 13.59 -12.46
N PRO A 117 8.95 13.97 -12.40
CA PRO A 117 9.98 13.35 -13.23
C PRO A 117 10.10 11.85 -12.97
N LYS A 118 10.10 11.43 -11.70
CA LYS A 118 10.16 10.01 -11.30
C LYS A 118 8.89 9.26 -11.78
N LEU A 119 7.72 9.87 -11.66
CA LEU A 119 6.45 9.31 -12.11
C LEU A 119 6.38 9.04 -13.61
N LEU A 120 6.99 9.92 -14.41
CA LEU A 120 7.03 9.76 -15.84
C LEU A 120 7.73 8.45 -16.25
N LEU A 121 8.80 8.04 -15.53
CA LEU A 121 9.53 6.80 -15.82
C LEU A 121 8.61 5.56 -15.79
N LYS A 122 7.68 5.48 -14.83
CA LYS A 122 6.72 4.37 -14.75
C LYS A 122 5.43 4.58 -15.57
N ALA A 123 5.13 5.82 -15.95
CA ALA A 123 3.91 6.19 -16.67
C ALA A 123 3.91 5.72 -18.13
N PHE A 124 5.06 5.76 -18.82
CA PHE A 124 5.12 5.47 -20.27
C PHE A 124 4.88 4.01 -20.65
N VAL A 125 5.11 3.08 -19.73
CA VAL A 125 4.95 1.64 -20.01
C VAL A 125 3.47 1.31 -20.24
N PRO A 126 3.07 0.76 -21.41
CA PRO A 126 1.69 0.35 -21.64
C PRO A 126 1.24 -0.69 -20.62
N GLY A 127 -0.02 -0.64 -20.20
CA GLY A 127 -0.54 -1.59 -19.21
C GLY A 127 -1.83 -1.15 -18.54
N ARG A 128 -2.17 -1.81 -17.43
CA ARG A 128 -3.30 -1.43 -16.58
C ARG A 128 -2.82 -0.67 -15.36
N LEU A 129 -3.58 0.35 -14.98
CA LEU A 129 -3.35 1.14 -13.78
C LEU A 129 -4.58 1.04 -12.88
N VAL A 130 -4.42 0.34 -11.76
CA VAL A 130 -5.41 0.26 -10.69
C VAL A 130 -5.26 1.49 -9.80
N VAL A 131 -6.36 2.19 -9.57
CA VAL A 131 -6.42 3.35 -8.67
C VAL A 131 -7.45 3.12 -7.60
N VAL A 132 -7.12 3.52 -6.38
CA VAL A 132 -7.98 3.29 -5.19
C VAL A 132 -8.88 4.47 -4.85
N ARG A 133 -8.71 5.62 -5.53
CA ARG A 133 -9.54 6.81 -5.34
C ARG A 133 -10.42 7.08 -6.57
N PRO A 134 -11.70 7.45 -6.37
CA PRO A 134 -12.51 7.92 -7.48
C PRO A 134 -11.92 9.23 -8.02
N GLN A 135 -12.18 9.49 -9.29
CA GLN A 135 -11.74 10.70 -9.98
C GLN A 135 -10.21 10.92 -9.96
N TYR A 136 -9.43 9.83 -9.86
CA TYR A 136 -7.96 9.93 -9.80
C TYR A 136 -7.40 10.59 -11.05
N LYS A 137 -7.90 10.21 -12.23
CA LYS A 137 -7.41 10.69 -13.53
C LYS A 137 -7.63 12.18 -13.71
N GLU A 138 -8.74 12.72 -13.22
CA GLU A 138 -9.17 14.11 -13.32
C GLU A 138 -8.30 15.02 -12.45
N LYS A 139 -7.80 14.51 -11.32
CA LYS A 139 -6.92 15.23 -10.40
C LYS A 139 -5.44 15.20 -10.80
N LEU A 140 -5.07 14.41 -11.81
CA LEU A 140 -3.69 14.35 -12.30
C LEU A 140 -3.33 15.60 -13.11
N LEU A 141 -2.07 16.03 -12.95
CA LEU A 141 -1.48 17.09 -13.76
C LEU A 141 -1.58 16.74 -15.26
N PRO A 142 -1.78 17.74 -16.15
CA PRO A 142 -1.91 17.51 -17.59
C PRO A 142 -0.78 16.66 -18.20
N VAL A 143 0.47 16.90 -17.79
CA VAL A 143 1.65 16.14 -18.27
C VAL A 143 1.57 14.66 -17.90
N LEU A 144 1.13 14.34 -16.67
CA LEU A 144 0.95 12.96 -16.23
C LEU A 144 -0.24 12.30 -16.94
N ARG A 145 -1.35 13.03 -17.15
CA ARG A 145 -2.50 12.52 -17.93
C ARG A 145 -2.07 12.14 -19.35
N TRP A 146 -1.23 12.96 -19.97
CA TRP A 146 -0.68 12.68 -21.30
C TRP A 146 0.23 11.45 -21.28
N ALA A 147 1.17 11.36 -20.34
CA ALA A 147 2.08 10.22 -20.22
C ALA A 147 1.35 8.89 -19.97
N LEU A 148 0.21 8.96 -19.27
CA LEU A 148 -0.63 7.80 -18.94
C LEU A 148 -1.67 7.46 -20.02
N ARG A 149 -1.67 8.13 -21.19
CA ARG A 149 -2.66 7.91 -22.26
C ARG A 149 -2.74 6.48 -22.77
N ASN A 150 -1.61 5.76 -22.70
CA ASN A 150 -1.51 4.36 -23.13
C ASN A 150 -1.86 3.36 -22.01
N LYS A 151 -2.26 3.85 -20.82
CA LYS A 151 -2.71 2.99 -19.72
C LYS A 151 -4.23 2.96 -19.63
N ARG A 152 -4.75 1.77 -19.38
CA ARG A 152 -6.16 1.59 -19.03
C ARG A 152 -6.34 1.73 -17.53
N PHE A 153 -7.08 2.75 -17.10
CA PHE A 153 -7.42 2.96 -15.70
C PHE A 153 -8.52 1.99 -15.27
N VAL A 154 -8.36 1.42 -14.09
CA VAL A 154 -9.37 0.60 -13.42
C VAL A 154 -9.50 1.11 -11.99
N PHE A 155 -10.70 1.54 -11.61
CA PHE A 155 -10.96 1.93 -10.24
C PHE A 155 -11.36 0.70 -9.43
N ILE A 156 -10.59 0.40 -8.38
CA ILE A 156 -10.91 -0.63 -7.39
C ILE A 156 -10.78 0.02 -6.03
N ARG A 157 -11.91 0.14 -5.32
CA ARG A 157 -11.91 0.74 -3.99
C ARG A 157 -11.06 -0.09 -3.04
N ASN A 158 -10.22 0.56 -2.23
CA ASN A 158 -9.45 -0.14 -1.22
C ASN A 158 -10.39 -0.77 -0.19
N ALA A 159 -10.15 -2.03 0.16
CA ALA A 159 -10.88 -2.72 1.22
C ALA A 159 -10.28 -2.38 2.58
N SER A 160 -11.07 -2.52 3.65
CA SER A 160 -10.54 -2.43 5.01
C SER A 160 -9.61 -3.61 5.27
N VAL A 161 -8.40 -3.34 5.75
CA VAL A 161 -7.47 -4.37 6.24
C VAL A 161 -7.82 -4.83 7.65
N PHE A 162 -8.68 -4.09 8.36
CA PHE A 162 -9.10 -4.48 9.70
C PHE A 162 -10.03 -5.69 9.66
N PRO A 163 -9.79 -6.70 10.51
CA PRO A 163 -10.71 -7.81 10.65
C PRO A 163 -12.05 -7.30 11.20
N LYS A 164 -13.14 -7.91 10.73
CA LYS A 164 -14.46 -7.63 11.29
C LYS A 164 -14.58 -8.33 12.64
N ILE A 165 -14.51 -7.56 13.72
CA ILE A 165 -14.74 -8.07 15.08
C ILE A 165 -16.23 -7.97 15.38
N ALA A 166 -16.88 -9.10 15.65
CA ALA A 166 -18.25 -9.14 16.15
C ALA A 166 -18.20 -9.16 17.68
N LEU A 167 -18.43 -8.00 18.30
CA LEU A 167 -18.51 -7.89 19.76
C LEU A 167 -19.95 -8.08 20.23
N GLY A 168 -20.12 -8.82 21.33
CA GLY A 168 -21.38 -8.87 22.06
C GLY A 168 -21.69 -7.54 22.76
N GLU A 169 -22.95 -7.31 23.15
CA GLU A 169 -23.36 -6.06 23.82
C GLU A 169 -22.59 -5.82 25.13
N GLN A 170 -22.34 -6.87 25.91
CA GLN A 170 -21.57 -6.77 27.16
C GLN A 170 -20.11 -6.34 26.91
N GLU A 171 -19.47 -6.88 25.88
CA GLU A 171 -18.08 -6.53 25.51
C GLU A 171 -18.00 -5.09 25.00
N LYS A 172 -19.00 -4.66 24.22
CA LYS A 172 -19.13 -3.26 23.79
C LYS A 172 -19.24 -2.33 24.99
N ASP A 173 -20.05 -2.66 25.99
CA ASP A 173 -20.21 -1.85 27.19
C ASP A 173 -18.92 -1.74 28.00
N ILE A 174 -18.18 -2.84 28.13
CA ILE A 174 -16.87 -2.87 28.80
C ILE A 174 -15.88 -1.96 28.07
N LEU A 175 -15.73 -2.12 26.75
CA LEU A 175 -14.84 -1.28 25.94
C LEU A 175 -15.25 0.19 25.98
N ARG A 176 -16.55 0.48 25.90
CA ARG A 176 -17.07 1.85 26.03
C ARG A 176 -16.68 2.46 27.37
N ARG A 177 -16.87 1.76 28.49
CA ARG A 177 -16.46 2.27 29.82
C ARG A 177 -14.95 2.50 29.91
N GLN A 178 -14.16 1.59 29.35
CA GLN A 178 -12.70 1.69 29.35
C GLN A 178 -12.21 2.94 28.61
N TYR A 179 -12.73 3.20 27.40
CA TYR A 179 -12.24 4.30 26.56
C TYR A 179 -12.95 5.62 26.78
N LEU A 180 -14.25 5.63 27.10
CA LEU A 180 -14.99 6.87 27.37
C LEU A 180 -14.69 7.43 28.77
N ARG A 181 -14.27 6.59 29.72
CA ARG A 181 -14.16 6.96 31.13
C ARG A 181 -15.48 7.60 31.63
N THR A 182 -15.50 8.92 31.83
CA THR A 182 -16.67 9.72 32.26
C THR A 182 -17.32 10.49 31.11
N GLN A 183 -16.72 10.49 29.91
CA GLN A 183 -17.16 11.26 28.76
C GLN A 183 -18.29 10.56 28.00
N LYS A 184 -19.03 11.32 27.18
CA LYS A 184 -20.20 10.82 26.45
C LYS A 184 -19.86 10.32 25.05
N ARG A 185 -18.86 10.92 24.40
CA ARG A 185 -18.47 10.57 23.02
C ARG A 185 -16.97 10.28 22.94
N LEU A 186 -16.62 9.34 22.06
CA LEU A 186 -15.25 8.95 21.78
C LEU A 186 -14.93 9.38 20.34
N ILE A 187 -13.87 10.18 20.18
CA ILE A 187 -13.31 10.54 18.89
C ILE A 187 -12.02 9.74 18.74
N LEU A 188 -11.97 8.88 17.73
CA LEU A 188 -10.84 7.97 17.49
C LEU A 188 -10.11 8.34 16.19
N PHE A 189 -8.80 8.53 16.29
CA PHE A 189 -7.89 8.60 15.15
C PHE A 189 -7.00 7.37 15.12
N LEU A 190 -6.89 6.74 13.94
CA LEU A 190 -6.02 5.59 13.68
C LEU A 190 -5.08 5.89 12.52
N GLY A 191 -3.78 5.71 12.75
CA GLY A 191 -2.76 5.79 11.71
C GLY A 191 -1.63 6.76 12.02
N PHE A 192 -0.81 7.05 11.01
CA PHE A 192 0.33 7.95 11.18
C PHE A 192 -0.11 9.41 11.33
N VAL A 193 0.47 10.08 12.32
CA VAL A 193 0.22 11.50 12.60
C VAL A 193 1.22 12.32 11.78
N TYR A 194 0.75 12.91 10.69
CA TYR A 194 1.50 13.87 9.87
C TYR A 194 0.75 15.21 9.81
N PRO A 195 1.45 16.34 9.58
CA PRO A 195 0.80 17.65 9.42
C PRO A 195 -0.28 17.66 8.35
N HIS A 196 -0.05 17.00 7.21
CA HIS A 196 -1.02 16.96 6.11
C HIS A 196 -2.28 16.10 6.41
N LYS A 197 -2.30 15.34 7.51
CA LYS A 197 -3.46 14.57 7.94
C LYS A 197 -4.46 15.40 8.75
N GLY A 198 -4.07 16.60 9.19
CA GLY A 198 -4.95 17.50 9.92
C GLY A 198 -5.44 16.92 11.24
N VAL A 199 -4.60 16.14 11.94
CA VAL A 199 -4.99 15.49 13.21
C VAL A 199 -5.31 16.53 14.27
N GLU A 200 -4.65 17.70 14.20
CA GLU A 200 -4.88 18.86 15.03
C GLU A 200 -6.32 19.40 14.94
N LEU A 201 -6.98 19.23 13.78
CA LEU A 201 -8.38 19.64 13.60
C LEU A 201 -9.34 18.86 14.51
N LEU A 202 -8.92 17.69 15.02
CA LEU A 202 -9.70 16.94 16.01
C LEU A 202 -9.82 17.72 17.33
N PHE A 203 -8.81 18.51 17.70
CA PHE A 203 -8.86 19.35 18.90
C PHE A 203 -9.75 20.58 18.69
N GLU A 204 -9.96 21.03 17.46
CA GLU A 204 -10.85 22.15 17.14
C GLU A 204 -12.33 21.76 17.20
N ILE A 205 -12.66 20.52 16.85
CA ILE A 205 -14.05 20.03 16.81
C ILE A 205 -14.50 19.36 18.11
N ALA A 206 -13.58 18.99 18.99
CA ALA A 206 -13.88 18.27 20.22
C ALA A 206 -14.35 19.23 21.32
N ASP A 207 -15.41 18.85 22.01
CA ASP A 207 -15.86 19.50 23.24
C ASP A 207 -15.23 18.79 24.45
N PRO A 208 -14.32 19.43 25.20
CA PRO A 208 -13.65 18.79 26.34
C PRO A 208 -14.62 18.39 27.48
N ALA A 209 -15.83 18.94 27.51
CA ALA A 209 -16.87 18.57 28.48
C ALA A 209 -17.66 17.31 28.09
N LEU A 210 -17.59 16.88 26.83
CA LEU A 210 -18.39 15.77 26.28
C LEU A 210 -17.54 14.65 25.65
N ASP A 211 -16.34 15.00 25.19
CA ASP A 211 -15.56 14.19 24.26
C ASP A 211 -14.27 13.69 24.88
N GLN A 212 -13.96 12.42 24.62
CA GLN A 212 -12.64 11.85 24.81
C GLN A 212 -12.01 11.64 23.43
N ILE A 213 -10.83 12.21 23.22
CA ILE A 213 -10.02 11.93 22.03
C ILE A 213 -9.07 10.77 22.34
N VAL A 214 -8.96 9.81 21.42
CA VAL A 214 -7.94 8.76 21.42
C VAL A 214 -7.23 8.80 20.08
N ILE A 215 -5.91 9.00 20.12
CA ILE A 215 -5.03 8.95 18.95
C ILE A 215 -4.20 7.68 19.08
N ALA A 216 -4.51 6.68 18.26
CA ALA A 216 -3.77 5.43 18.20
C ALA A 216 -2.96 5.40 16.90
N GLY A 217 -1.70 5.78 17.03
CA GLY A 217 -0.85 6.07 15.88
C GLY A 217 0.59 6.30 16.26
N LYS A 218 1.46 6.31 15.25
CA LYS A 218 2.86 6.71 15.40
C LYS A 218 3.00 8.16 14.94
N ILE A 219 3.55 9.00 15.82
CA ILE A 219 3.97 10.36 15.48
C ILE A 219 5.27 10.24 14.70
N MET A 220 5.33 10.90 13.55
CA MET A 220 6.49 10.90 12.68
C MET A 220 7.03 12.32 12.59
N ASP A 221 8.33 12.49 12.87
CA ASP A 221 8.99 13.79 12.75
C ASP A 221 9.16 14.19 11.27
N GLU A 222 9.27 15.50 11.00
CA GLU A 222 9.32 16.14 9.67
C GLU A 222 10.48 15.67 8.74
N GLY A 223 11.32 14.73 9.17
CA GLY A 223 12.41 14.17 8.37
C GLY A 223 12.01 13.10 7.36
N GLY A 224 10.76 12.64 7.37
CA GLY A 224 10.22 11.73 6.34
C GLY A 224 9.61 12.52 5.19
N ASP A 225 10.09 12.30 3.97
CA ASP A 225 9.55 12.89 2.74
C ASP A 225 8.10 12.44 2.46
N TYR A 226 7.13 13.01 3.18
CA TYR A 226 5.69 12.82 2.95
C TYR A 226 5.16 13.96 2.08
N HIS A 227 5.40 13.87 0.76
CA HIS A 227 4.91 14.83 -0.25
C HIS A 227 4.38 14.17 -1.52
#